data_AF-A0A0R3MKG3-F1
#
_entry.id   AF-A0A0R3MKG3-F1
#
_cell.length_a   1.000
_cell.length_b   1.000
_cell.length_c   1.000
_cell.angle_alpha   90.00
_cell.angle_beta   90.00
_cell.angle_gamma   90.00
#
_symmetry.space_group_name_H-M   'P 1'
#
loop_
_entity.id
_entity.type
_entity.pdbx_description
1 polymer ?
#
loop_
_entity_poly.entity_id
_entity_poly.type
_entity_poly.pdbx_seq_one_letter_code
_entity_poly.pdbx_strand_id
1 'polypeptide(L)'
;MKRFFRRLTASLRQDDLFERVVFVLTGLLFGGLGVALLAFLSTDASASRMAKVFLWPLAVLLTSAGGLMAARCALPAQSRLARCLDSNLPDAGWLEENVFLIVVIYLPAILLTLLMRRLGIRGQRMAESAQ
;
A
#
# COMPACT_ATOMS: atom_id res chain seq x y z
N MET A 1 14.09 -10.39 -22.96
CA MET A 1 13.38 -9.97 -21.72
C MET A 1 13.38 -8.45 -21.48
N LYS A 2 14.49 -7.71 -21.66
CA LYS A 2 14.54 -6.24 -21.40
C LYS A 2 13.43 -5.42 -22.10
N ARG A 3 13.09 -5.72 -23.36
CA ARG A 3 12.01 -5.03 -24.10
C ARG A 3 10.61 -5.30 -23.53
N PHE A 4 10.38 -6.49 -22.97
CA PHE A 4 9.10 -6.84 -22.35
C PHE A 4 8.90 -6.07 -21.05
N PHE A 5 9.91 -6.06 -20.17
CA PHE A 5 9.89 -5.27 -18.94
C PHE A 5 9.66 -3.79 -19.20
N ARG A 6 10.30 -3.22 -20.23
CA ARG A 6 10.12 -1.82 -20.60
C ARG A 6 8.70 -1.48 -21.05
N ARG A 7 8.05 -2.40 -21.78
CA ARG A 7 6.64 -2.25 -22.17
C ARG A 7 5.71 -2.43 -20.97
N LEU A 8 6.04 -3.34 -20.05
CA LEU A 8 5.28 -3.58 -18.83
C LEU A 8 5.29 -2.33 -17.93
N THR A 9 6.47 -1.76 -17.65
CA THR A 9 6.59 -0.54 -16.84
C THR A 9 5.94 0.66 -17.51
N ALA A 10 6.09 0.82 -18.83
CA ALA A 10 5.39 1.89 -19.56
C ALA A 10 3.87 1.74 -19.47
N SER A 11 3.35 0.51 -19.58
CA SER A 11 1.92 0.23 -19.41
C SER A 11 1.47 0.58 -17.99
N LEU A 12 2.19 0.10 -16.96
CA LEU A 12 1.85 0.34 -15.55
C LEU A 12 1.90 1.83 -15.16
N ARG A 13 2.83 2.62 -15.73
CA ARG A 13 2.94 4.07 -15.49
C ARG A 13 1.91 4.93 -16.22
N GLN A 14 1.13 4.36 -17.15
CA GLN A 14 0.22 5.13 -17.99
C GLN A 14 -0.91 5.81 -17.19
N ASP A 15 -1.36 5.19 -16.09
CA ASP A 15 -2.44 5.66 -15.24
C ASP A 15 -2.10 5.38 -13.76
N ASP A 16 -2.82 6.02 -12.83
CA ASP A 16 -2.66 5.83 -11.37
C ASP A 16 -3.16 4.49 -10.82
N LEU A 17 -3.71 3.60 -11.67
CA LEU A 17 -4.30 2.32 -11.25
C LEU A 17 -3.31 1.43 -10.52
N PHE A 18 -2.07 1.34 -11.02
CA PHE A 18 -1.04 0.52 -10.38
C PHE A 18 -0.73 1.01 -8.97
N GLU A 19 -0.59 2.33 -8.83
CA GLU A 19 -0.31 2.99 -7.55
C GLU A 19 -1.47 2.77 -6.56
N ARG A 20 -2.73 2.92 -6.99
CA ARG A 20 -3.90 2.61 -6.17
C ARG A 20 -3.90 1.17 -5.69
N VAL A 21 -3.63 0.20 -6.58
CA VAL A 21 -3.56 -1.22 -6.20
C VAL A 21 -2.44 -1.46 -5.18
N VAL A 22 -1.28 -0.82 -5.35
CA VAL A 22 -0.18 -0.90 -4.38
C VAL A 22 -0.61 -0.33 -3.02
N PHE A 23 -1.32 0.80 -2.97
CA PHE A 23 -1.84 1.36 -1.73
C PHE A 23 -2.89 0.46 -1.07
N VAL A 24 -3.79 -0.17 -1.84
CA VAL A 24 -4.76 -1.14 -1.30
C VAL A 24 -4.01 -2.31 -0.65
N LEU A 25 -3.07 -2.93 -1.36
CA LEU A 25 -2.36 -4.10 -0.88
C LEU A 25 -1.49 -3.78 0.33
N THR A 26 -0.78 -2.66 0.29
CA THR A 26 0.01 -2.16 1.42
C THR A 26 -0.88 -1.85 2.62
N GLY A 27 -2.02 -1.18 2.39
CA GLY A 27 -2.98 -0.85 3.43
C GLY A 27 -3.63 -2.08 4.07
N LEU A 28 -3.98 -3.09 3.27
CA LEU A 28 -4.47 -4.39 3.77
C LEU A 28 -3.41 -5.13 4.57
N LEU A 29 -2.15 -5.07 4.16
CA LEU A 29 -1.05 -5.74 4.86
C LEU A 29 -0.79 -5.09 6.22
N PHE A 30 -0.57 -3.77 6.27
CA PHE A 30 -0.36 -3.06 7.54
C PHE A 30 -1.61 -3.06 8.42
N GLY A 31 -2.78 -2.85 7.82
CA GLY A 31 -4.06 -2.86 8.52
C GLY A 31 -4.37 -4.22 9.12
N GLY A 32 -4.19 -5.28 8.33
CA GLY A 32 -4.36 -6.67 8.74
C GLY A 32 -3.37 -7.08 9.84
N LEU A 33 -2.10 -6.68 9.74
CA LEU A 33 -1.11 -6.89 10.81
C LEU A 33 -1.52 -6.19 12.10
N GLY A 34 -2.00 -4.95 12.04
CA GLY A 34 -2.51 -4.23 13.20
C GLY A 34 -3.72 -4.91 13.85
N VAL A 35 -4.69 -5.37 13.04
CA VAL A 35 -5.87 -6.10 13.53
C VAL A 35 -5.47 -7.45 14.15
N ALA A 36 -4.57 -8.20 13.50
CA ALA A 36 -4.07 -9.47 14.03
C ALA A 36 -3.33 -9.27 15.36
N LEU A 37 -2.53 -8.20 15.48
CA LEU A 37 -1.84 -7.85 16.71
C LEU A 37 -2.83 -7.44 17.82
N LEU A 38 -3.87 -6.65 17.50
CA LEU A 38 -4.94 -6.32 18.45
C LEU A 38 -5.69 -7.56 18.92
N ALA A 39 -6.04 -8.46 18.01
CA ALA A 39 -6.72 -9.72 18.35
C ALA A 39 -5.84 -10.57 19.27
N PHE A 40 -4.57 -10.74 18.92
CA PHE A 40 -3.60 -11.51 19.72
C PHE A 40 -3.44 -10.93 21.13
N LEU A 41 -3.25 -9.62 21.27
CA LEU A 41 -3.12 -8.96 22.59
C LEU A 41 -4.39 -9.07 23.44
N SER A 42 -5.55 -9.19 22.80
CA SER A 42 -6.85 -9.32 23.46
C SER A 42 -7.14 -10.76 23.91
N THR A 43 -6.74 -11.76 23.13
CA THR A 43 -6.98 -13.18 23.43
C THR A 43 -5.89 -13.81 24.29
N ASP A 44 -4.66 -13.32 24.19
CA ASP A 44 -3.54 -13.94 24.91
C ASP A 44 -3.44 -13.42 26.35
N ALA A 45 -3.81 -14.29 27.29
CA ALA A 45 -3.68 -14.05 28.72
C ALA A 45 -2.23 -14.06 29.20
N SER A 46 -1.31 -14.65 28.43
CA SER A 46 0.11 -14.79 28.79
C SER A 46 0.95 -13.56 28.42
N ALA A 47 0.43 -12.67 27.57
CA ALA A 47 1.13 -11.44 27.19
C ALA A 47 1.32 -10.51 28.40
N SER A 48 2.57 -10.10 28.64
CA SER A 48 2.91 -9.23 29.78
C SER A 48 2.15 -7.90 29.70
N ARG A 49 1.74 -7.35 30.86
CA ARG A 49 1.03 -6.06 30.89
C ARG A 49 1.81 -4.94 30.20
N MET A 50 3.14 -4.93 30.35
CA MET A 50 3.99 -3.96 29.65
C MET A 50 3.95 -4.17 28.13
N ALA A 51 4.05 -5.41 27.63
CA ALA A 51 3.93 -5.67 26.21
C ALA A 51 2.57 -5.20 25.66
N LYS A 52 1.47 -5.41 26.40
CA LYS A 52 0.15 -4.88 26.02
C LYS A 52 0.14 -3.36 25.93
N VAL A 53 0.69 -2.65 26.93
CA VAL A 53 0.71 -1.17 26.93
C VAL A 53 1.53 -0.59 25.78
N PHE A 54 2.65 -1.21 25.40
CA PHE A 54 3.48 -0.72 24.30
C PHE A 54 3.00 -1.15 22.91
N LEU A 55 2.50 -2.39 22.78
CA LEU A 55 2.10 -2.94 21.48
C LEU A 55 0.68 -2.52 21.08
N TRP A 56 -0.19 -2.19 22.03
CA TRP A 56 -1.54 -1.71 21.72
C TRP A 56 -1.56 -0.40 20.91
N PRO A 57 -0.86 0.68 21.31
CA PRO A 57 -0.81 1.90 20.51
C PRO A 57 -0.13 1.67 19.15
N LEU A 58 0.88 0.80 19.08
CA LEU A 58 1.50 0.42 17.82
C LEU A 58 0.50 -0.28 16.89
N ALA A 59 -0.32 -1.19 17.43
CA ALA A 59 -1.34 -1.90 16.67
C ALA A 59 -2.42 -0.93 16.16
N VAL A 60 -2.86 0.03 16.98
CA VAL A 60 -3.79 1.09 16.58
C VAL A 60 -3.19 1.98 15.49
N LEU A 61 -1.91 2.35 15.60
CA LEU A 61 -1.20 3.10 14.56
C LEU A 61 -1.11 2.33 13.25
N LEU A 62 -0.77 1.03 13.29
CA LEU A 62 -0.73 0.16 12.13
C LEU A 62 -2.11 0.01 11.46
N THR A 63 -3.16 -0.23 12.25
CA THR A 63 -4.52 -0.37 11.73
C THR A 63 -5.03 0.93 11.12
N SER A 64 -4.81 2.06 11.78
CA SER A 64 -5.23 3.38 11.29
C SER A 64 -4.45 3.80 10.04
N ALA A 65 -3.13 3.60 10.01
CA ALA A 65 -2.30 3.86 8.83
C ALA A 65 -2.69 2.97 7.65
N GLY A 66 -2.91 1.67 7.90
CA GLY A 66 -3.35 0.71 6.89
C GLY A 66 -4.73 1.06 6.32
N GLY A 67 -5.69 1.42 7.18
CA GLY A 67 -7.00 1.90 6.78
C GLY A 67 -6.94 3.19 5.97
N LEU A 68 -6.08 4.13 6.35
CA LEU A 68 -5.87 5.38 5.63
C LEU A 68 -5.26 5.16 4.24
N MET A 69 -4.29 4.25 4.13
CA MET A 69 -3.71 3.82 2.84
C MET A 69 -4.75 3.14 1.95
N ALA A 70 -5.56 2.23 2.49
CA ALA A 70 -6.64 1.60 1.73
C ALA A 70 -7.69 2.62 1.29
N ALA A 71 -8.06 3.57 2.17
CA ALA A 71 -9.02 4.64 1.85
C ALA A 71 -8.50 5.59 0.77
N ARG A 72 -7.18 5.82 0.68
CA ARG A 72 -6.55 6.63 -0.38
C ARG A 72 -6.87 6.12 -1.78
N CYS A 73 -7.22 4.84 -1.93
CA CYS A 73 -7.56 4.24 -3.22
C CYS A 73 -8.90 4.70 -3.78
N ALA A 74 -9.81 5.12 -2.89
CA ALA A 74 -11.09 5.72 -3.23
C ALA A 74 -11.01 7.24 -3.43
N LEU A 75 -9.92 7.88 -2.95
CA LEU A 75 -9.72 9.32 -3.09
C LEU A 75 -9.12 9.66 -4.47
N PRO A 76 -9.60 10.73 -5.13
CA PRO A 76 -8.95 11.22 -6.34
C PRO A 76 -7.54 11.74 -6.04
N ALA A 77 -6.60 11.47 -6.94
CA ALA A 77 -5.18 11.86 -6.82
C ALA A 77 -4.97 13.37 -6.60
N GLN A 78 -5.96 14.20 -6.96
CA GLN A 78 -5.92 15.66 -6.79
C GLN A 78 -6.32 16.14 -5.38
N SER A 79 -6.75 15.27 -4.46
CA SER A 79 -7.17 15.72 -3.13
C SER A 79 -5.98 16.17 -2.27
N ARG A 80 -6.16 17.22 -1.46
CA ARG A 80 -5.14 17.73 -0.52
C ARG A 80 -4.65 16.66 0.46
N LEU A 81 -5.51 15.70 0.80
CA LEU A 81 -5.18 14.55 1.63
C LEU A 81 -4.21 13.59 0.94
N ALA A 82 -4.35 13.36 -0.36
CA ALA A 82 -3.44 12.52 -1.12
C ALA A 82 -2.02 13.11 -1.16
N ARG A 83 -1.89 14.44 -1.33
CA ARG A 83 -0.58 15.13 -1.29
C ARG A 83 0.09 15.05 0.08
N CYS A 84 -0.69 15.17 1.16
CA CYS A 84 -0.16 15.04 2.51
C CYS A 84 0.31 13.60 2.80
N LEU A 85 -0.39 12.60 2.25
CA LEU A 85 0.00 11.20 2.34
C LEU A 85 1.28 10.90 1.53
N ASP A 86 1.42 11.49 0.34
CA ASP A 86 2.65 11.36 -0.47
C ASP A 86 3.86 12.00 0.18
N SER A 87 3.70 13.16 0.82
CA SER A 87 4.82 13.82 1.51
C SER A 87 5.31 13.08 2.74
N ASN A 88 4.53 12.14 3.28
CA ASN A 88 4.88 11.34 4.45
C ASN A 88 5.23 9.88 4.10
N LEU A 89 5.26 9.52 2.81
CA LEU A 89 5.76 8.22 2.39
C LEU A 89 7.30 8.21 2.54
N PRO A 90 7.87 7.25 3.28
CA PRO A 90 9.31 7.12 3.39
C PRO A 90 9.91 6.88 2.00
N ASP A 91 11.01 7.57 1.71
CA ASP A 91 11.72 7.51 0.43
C ASP A 91 12.00 6.07 0.01
N ALA A 92 11.89 5.80 -1.30
CA ALA A 92 12.01 4.48 -1.92
C ALA A 92 13.31 3.72 -1.59
N GLY A 93 14.31 4.39 -1.01
CA GLY A 93 15.56 3.78 -0.54
C GLY A 93 15.38 2.73 0.58
N TRP A 94 14.31 2.78 1.37
CA TRP A 94 14.02 1.76 2.40
C TRP A 94 13.44 0.44 1.84
N LEU A 95 12.98 0.45 0.59
CA LEU A 95 12.36 -0.72 -0.05
C LEU A 95 13.39 -1.67 -0.68
N GLU A 96 14.58 -1.20 -1.08
CA GLU A 96 15.57 -2.03 -1.77
C GLU A 96 16.11 -3.18 -0.92
N GLU A 97 16.23 -3.01 0.41
CA GLU A 97 16.64 -4.08 1.32
C GLU A 97 15.53 -5.12 1.58
N ASN A 98 14.26 -4.76 1.35
CA ASN A 98 13.13 -5.62 1.65
C ASN A 98 12.56 -6.29 0.40
N VAL A 99 13.42 -7.06 -0.30
CA VAL A 99 13.05 -7.85 -1.50
C VAL A 99 11.79 -8.69 -1.24
N PHE A 100 11.60 -9.20 -0.03
CA PHE A 100 10.40 -9.93 0.36
C PHE A 100 9.12 -9.07 0.32
N LEU A 101 9.16 -7.85 0.87
CA LEU A 101 8.03 -6.90 0.79
C LEU A 101 7.75 -6.48 -0.65
N ILE A 102 8.81 -6.27 -1.45
CA ILE A 102 8.66 -5.98 -2.88
C ILE A 102 7.92 -7.13 -3.57
N VAL A 103 8.33 -8.39 -3.37
CA VAL A 103 7.68 -9.53 -4.01
C VAL A 103 6.24 -9.72 -3.51
N VAL A 104 6.01 -9.60 -2.19
CA VAL A 104 4.68 -9.81 -1.58
C VAL A 104 3.69 -8.70 -1.94
N ILE A 105 4.15 -7.48 -2.24
CA ILE A 105 3.27 -6.36 -2.57
C ILE A 105 3.26 -6.08 -4.08
N TYR A 106 4.41 -5.89 -4.72
CA TYR A 106 4.49 -5.45 -6.12
C TYR A 106 4.08 -6.55 -7.10
N LEU A 107 4.46 -7.82 -6.86
CA LEU A 107 4.07 -8.91 -7.77
C LEU A 107 2.54 -9.07 -7.83
N PRO A 108 1.81 -9.20 -6.70
CA PRO A 108 0.36 -9.23 -6.76
C PRO A 108 -0.21 -7.90 -7.25
N ALA A 109 0.39 -6.76 -6.94
CA ALA A 109 -0.08 -5.48 -7.48
C ALA A 109 -0.03 -5.44 -9.01
N ILE A 110 1.06 -5.92 -9.62
CA ILE A 110 1.21 -6.02 -11.07
C ILE A 110 0.14 -6.95 -11.64
N LEU A 111 -0.02 -8.14 -11.06
CA LEU A 111 -1.00 -9.14 -11.51
C LEU A 111 -2.44 -8.60 -11.42
N LEU A 112 -2.81 -8.01 -10.28
CA LEU A 112 -4.13 -7.42 -10.07
C LEU A 112 -4.36 -6.28 -11.05
N THR A 113 -3.37 -5.40 -11.24
CA THR A 113 -3.47 -4.27 -12.17
C THR A 113 -3.68 -4.75 -13.61
N LEU A 114 -2.94 -5.78 -14.03
CA LEU A 114 -3.13 -6.37 -15.37
C LEU A 114 -4.50 -7.03 -15.52
N LEU A 115 -4.98 -7.71 -14.47
CA LEU A 115 -6.30 -8.34 -14.45
C LEU A 115 -7.42 -7.29 -14.51
N MET A 116 -7.33 -6.24 -13.70
CA MET A 116 -8.28 -5.11 -13.72
C MET A 116 -8.29 -4.41 -15.09
N ARG A 117 -7.13 -4.23 -15.71
CA ARG A 117 -7.05 -3.70 -17.09
C ARG A 117 -7.68 -4.62 -18.12
N ARG A 118 -7.55 -5.95 -17.97
CA ARG A 118 -8.25 -6.91 -18.84
C ARG A 118 -9.76 -6.85 -18.67
N LEU A 119 -10.24 -6.49 -17.48
CA LEU A 119 -11.66 -6.23 -17.20
C LEU A 119 -12.12 -4.84 -17.66
N GLY A 120 -11.25 -4.05 -18.31
CA GLY A 120 -11.58 -2.72 -18.82
C GLY A 120 -11.52 -1.60 -17.77
N ILE A 121 -11.12 -1.91 -16.53
CA ILE A 121 -10.94 -0.90 -15.49
C ILE A 121 -9.65 -0.13 -15.79
N ARG A 122 -9.77 1.20 -15.92
CA ARG A 122 -8.65 2.12 -16.15
C ARG A 122 -8.55 3.09 -14.99
N GLY A 123 -7.32 3.48 -14.66
CA GLY A 123 -7.06 4.51 -13.66
C GLY A 123 -7.38 5.90 -14.21
N GLN A 124 -7.22 6.90 -13.36
CA GLN A 124 -7.14 8.28 -13.81
C GLN A 124 -5.78 8.46 -14.47
N ARG A 125 -5.76 9.05 -15.68
CA ARG A 125 -4.51 9.46 -16.29
C ARG A 125 -3.83 10.43 -15.34
N MET A 126 -2.58 10.14 -14.98
CA MET A 126 -1.75 11.13 -14.35
C MET A 126 -1.57 12.24 -15.39
N ALA A 127 -2.29 13.36 -15.21
CA ALA A 127 -1.90 14.57 -15.92
C ALA A 127 -0.48 14.84 -15.43
N GLU A 128 0.51 14.64 -16.29
CA GLU A 128 1.81 15.28 -16.13
C GLU A 128 1.51 16.76 -15.94
N SER A 129 1.46 17.19 -14.68
CA SER A 129 1.63 18.58 -14.35
C SER A 129 3.03 18.90 -14.86
N ALA A 130 3.07 19.51 -16.04
CA ALA A 130 4.25 20.09 -16.62
C ALA A 130 4.94 20.94 -15.56
N GLN A 131 6.04 20.44 -15.02
CA GLN A 131 7.09 21.16 -14.31
C GLN A 131 8.32 20.25 -14.18
#